data_AF-A0A8H7E669-F1
#
_entry.id   AF-A0A8H7E669-F1
#
_cell.length_a   1.000
_cell.length_b   1.000
_cell.length_c   1.000
_cell.angle_alpha   90.00
_cell.angle_beta   90.00
_cell.angle_gamma   90.00
#
_symmetry.space_group_name_H-M   'P 1'
#
loop_
_entity.id
_entity.type
_entity.pdbx_description
1 polymer ?
#
loop_
_entity_poly.entity_id
_entity_poly.type
_entity_poly.pdbx_seq_one_letter_code
_entity_poly.pdbx_strand_id
1 'polypeptide(L)' 'MANAEMERLACPEYWDERYAEVGADKQLHEWFRSFSDLEPFLARHLFQRQGPETALKILHLGSGDSVII' A
#
# COMPACT_ATOMS: atom_id res chain seq x y z
N MET A 1 9.80 9.24 -23.10
CA MET A 1 8.53 8.64 -22.62
C MET A 1 8.56 8.40 -21.11
N ALA A 2 9.63 7.83 -20.53
CA ALA A 2 9.72 7.59 -19.08
C ALA A 2 9.56 8.84 -18.19
N ASN A 3 10.13 10.00 -18.56
CA ASN A 3 10.07 11.19 -17.69
C ASN A 3 8.66 11.75 -17.52
N ALA A 4 7.86 11.82 -18.60
CA ALA A 4 6.50 12.38 -18.53
C ALA A 4 5.55 11.52 -17.69
N GLU A 5 5.76 10.20 -17.68
CA GLU A 5 5.01 9.30 -16.79
C GLU A 5 5.40 9.51 -15.33
N MET A 6 6.70 9.59 -15.07
CA MET A 6 7.24 9.83 -13.72
C MET A 6 6.79 11.18 -13.14
N GLU A 7 6.73 12.22 -13.98
CA GLU A 7 6.20 13.54 -13.61
C GLU A 7 4.72 13.48 -13.22
N ARG A 8 3.91 12.68 -13.94
CA ARG A 8 2.49 12.50 -13.60
C ARG A 8 2.28 11.76 -12.29
N LEU A 9 3.11 10.75 -11.99
CA LEU A 9 3.03 10.01 -10.72
C LEU A 9 3.34 10.89 -9.50
N ALA A 10 4.01 12.03 -9.70
CA ALA A 10 4.27 13.02 -8.64
C ALA A 10 3.10 13.97 -8.38
N CYS A 11 2.06 13.97 -9.22
CA CYS A 11 0.89 14.85 -9.09
C CYS A 11 -0.25 14.13 -8.36
N PRO A 12 -0.84 14.73 -7.31
CA PRO A 12 -1.96 14.10 -6.58
C PRO A 12 -3.20 13.88 -7.47
N GLU A 13 -3.45 14.77 -8.43
CA GLU A 13 -4.63 14.70 -9.31
C GLU A 13 -4.67 13.41 -10.13
N TYR A 14 -3.50 12.87 -10.50
CA TYR A 14 -3.40 11.58 -11.19
C TYR A 14 -3.95 10.43 -10.32
N TRP A 15 -3.66 10.46 -9.02
CA TRP A 15 -4.11 9.44 -8.08
C TRP A 15 -5.58 9.62 -7.72
N ASP A 16 -6.04 10.87 -7.57
CA ASP A 16 -7.45 11.19 -7.34
C ASP A 16 -8.35 10.68 -8.48
N GLU A 17 -7.99 10.94 -9.75
CA GLU A 17 -8.71 10.38 -10.90
C GLU A 17 -8.71 8.85 -10.86
N ARG A 18 -7.55 8.24 -10.64
CA ARG A 18 -7.39 6.79 -10.64
C ARG A 18 -8.25 6.10 -9.57
N TYR A 19 -8.33 6.68 -8.38
CA TYR A 19 -9.14 6.13 -7.28
C TYR A 19 -10.63 6.45 -7.40
N ALA A 20 -11.01 7.52 -8.13
CA ALA A 20 -12.42 7.87 -8.35
C ALA A 20 -13.16 6.88 -9.27
N GLU A 21 -12.44 6.13 -10.12
CA GLU A 21 -13.05 5.20 -11.08
C GLU A 21 -13.63 3.92 -10.43
N VAL A 22 -13.53 3.75 -9.11
CA VAL A 22 -13.73 2.45 -8.46
C VAL A 22 -14.67 2.52 -7.28
N GLY A 23 -15.65 1.62 -7.26
CA GLY A 23 -16.54 1.43 -6.13
C GLY A 23 -15.81 0.82 -4.92
N ALA A 24 -16.33 1.08 -3.72
CA ALA A 24 -15.70 0.73 -2.43
C ALA A 24 -15.29 -0.75 -2.25
N ASP A 25 -15.79 -1.66 -3.08
CA ASP A 25 -15.64 -3.11 -2.92
C ASP A 25 -14.57 -3.75 -3.83
N LYS A 26 -13.82 -2.95 -4.60
CA LYS A 26 -12.74 -3.47 -5.47
C LYS A 26 -11.42 -2.79 -5.16
N GLN A 27 -10.49 -3.57 -4.61
CA GLN A 27 -9.08 -3.20 -4.61
C GLN A 27 -8.59 -3.18 -6.07
N LEU A 28 -8.09 -2.03 -6.52
CA LEU A 28 -7.50 -1.85 -7.83
C LEU A 28 -6.22 -2.65 -7.95
N HIS A 29 -5.25 -2.37 -7.10
CA HIS A 29 -3.85 -2.75 -7.35
C HIS A 29 -3.04 -2.86 -6.05
N GLU A 30 -2.28 -3.95 -5.93
CA GLU A 30 -1.09 -3.99 -5.09
C GLU A 30 0.11 -3.57 -5.94
N TRP A 31 0.79 -2.51 -5.51
CA TRP A 31 1.95 -1.99 -6.21
C TRP A 31 3.20 -2.77 -5.78
N PHE A 32 4.03 -3.16 -6.74
CA PHE A 32 5.28 -3.93 -6.57
C PHE A 32 5.13 -5.39 -6.11
N ARG A 33 4.49 -5.66 -4.96
CA ARG A 33 4.33 -7.01 -4.38
C ARG A 33 3.03 -7.12 -3.58
N SER A 34 2.46 -8.33 -3.53
CA SER A 34 1.30 -8.59 -2.70
C SER A 34 1.65 -8.66 -1.22
N PHE A 35 0.67 -8.49 -0.32
CA PHE A 35 0.90 -8.75 1.10
C PHE A 35 1.41 -10.19 1.33
N SER A 36 0.88 -11.18 0.63
CA SER A 36 1.34 -12.57 0.73
C SER A 36 2.81 -12.76 0.32
N ASP A 37 3.31 -11.97 -0.63
CA ASP A 37 4.74 -12.00 -1.00
C ASP A 37 5.62 -11.39 0.10
N LEU A 38 5.09 -10.43 0.87
CA LEU A 38 5.80 -9.72 1.93
C LEU A 38 5.66 -10.38 3.30
N GLU A 39 4.62 -11.20 3.51
CA GLU A 39 4.30 -11.83 4.78
C GLU A 39 5.48 -12.58 5.40
N PRO A 40 6.28 -13.41 4.68
CA PRO A 40 7.41 -14.09 5.28
C PRO A 40 8.48 -13.13 5.83
N PHE A 41 8.68 -12.00 5.16
CA PHE A 41 9.62 -10.96 5.60
C PHE A 41 9.07 -10.23 6.83
N LEU A 42 7.80 -9.80 6.80
CA LEU A 42 7.15 -9.11 7.90
C LEU A 42 7.02 -10.01 9.13
N ALA A 43 6.73 -11.30 8.95
CA ALA A 43 6.68 -12.27 10.04
C ALA A 43 8.03 -12.34 10.77
N ARG A 44 9.13 -12.49 10.04
CA ARG A 44 10.47 -12.59 10.63
C ARG A 44 10.94 -11.30 11.31
N HIS A 45 10.61 -10.15 10.72
CA HIS A 45 11.22 -8.87 11.10
C HIS A 45 10.31 -7.93 11.88
N LEU A 46 9.00 -8.20 11.94
CA LEU A 46 8.02 -7.37 12.63
C LEU A 46 7.22 -8.23 13.61
N PHE A 47 6.41 -9.17 13.11
CA PHE A 47 5.40 -9.87 13.92
C PHE A 47 6.00 -10.80 14.98
N GLN A 48 7.10 -11.51 14.68
CA GLN A 48 7.76 -12.38 15.65
C GLN A 48 8.62 -11.61 16.66
N ARG A 49 8.95 -10.34 16.38
CA ARG A 49 9.78 -9.51 17.27
C ARG A 49 8.94 -8.70 18.24
N GLN A 50 7.71 -8.37 17.86
CA GLN A 50 6.77 -7.59 18.65
C GLN A 50 5.46 -8.36 18.71
N GLY A 51 5.18 -8.96 19.87
CA GLY A 51 3.94 -9.69 20.07
C GLY A 51 2.75 -8.75 20.23
N PRO A 52 1.52 -9.29 20.17
CA PRO A 52 0.27 -8.52 20.27
C PRO A 52 0.20 -7.63 21.53
N GLU A 53 0.88 -8.03 22.61
CA GLU A 53 0.96 -7.30 23.87
C GLU A 53 1.66 -5.94 23.77
N THR A 54 2.43 -5.70 22.71
CA THR A 54 3.21 -4.46 22.53
C THR A 54 2.35 -3.28 22.06
N ALA A 55 1.11 -3.51 21.63
CA ALA A 55 0.21 -2.50 21.08
C ALA A 55 0.90 -1.62 20.01
N LEU A 56 1.63 -2.27 19.10
CA LEU A 56 2.39 -1.61 18.05
C LEU A 56 1.48 -0.72 17.19
N LYS A 57 1.90 0.53 17.00
CA LYS A 57 1.24 1.48 16.10
C LYS A 57 1.97 1.49 14.77
N ILE A 58 1.28 1.12 13.70
CA ILE A 58 1.82 1.09 12.34
C ILE A 58 1.25 2.27 11.55
N LEU A 59 2.12 2.98 10.82
CA LEU A 59 1.74 4.02 9.87
C LEU A 59 2.00 3.52 8.45
N HIS A 60 0.95 3.29 7.67
CA HIS A 60 1.04 2.88 6.28
C HIS A 60 0.95 4.12 5.36
N LEU A 61 2.11 4.62 4.92
CA LEU A 61 2.18 5.80 4.05
C LEU A 61 1.81 5.43 2.62
N GLY A 62 0.99 6.27 1.98
CA GLY A 62 0.56 6.03 0.60
C GLY A 62 -0.25 4.73 0.45
N SER A 63 -1.05 4.37 1.47
CA SER A 63 -1.80 3.12 1.52
C SER A 63 -2.79 2.95 0.36
N GLY A 64 -3.15 4.06 -0.32
CA GLY A 64 -4.08 4.04 -1.43
C GLY A 64 -5.41 3.39 -1.02
N ASP A 65 -5.83 2.41 -1.82
CA ASP A 65 -7.01 1.58 -1.65
C ASP A 65 -6.71 0.20 -1.04
N SER A 66 -5.57 0.05 -0.35
CA SER A 66 -5.21 -1.19 0.34
C SER A 66 -6.24 -1.56 1.40
N VAL A 67 -6.68 -2.82 1.39
CA VAL A 67 -7.58 -3.40 2.39
C VAL A 67 -6.83 -4.03 3.58
N ILE A 68 -5.50 -4.00 3.55
CA ILE A 68 -4.66 -4.46 4.66
C ILE A 68 -4.53 -3.29 5.64
N ILE A 69 -5.25 -3.37 6.76
CA ILE A 69 -5.26 -2.37 7.85
C ILE A 69 -5.05 -3.07 9.19
#